data_AF-A0A2T4IRG6-F1
#
_entry.id   AF-A0A2T4IRG6-F1
#
_cell.length_a   1.000
_cell.length_b   1.000
_cell.length_c   1.000
_cell.angle_alpha   90.00
_cell.angle_beta   90.00
_cell.angle_gamma   90.00
#
_symmetry.space_group_name_H-M   'P 1'
#
loop_
_entity.id
_entity.type
_entity.pdbx_description
1 polymer ?
#
loop_
_entity_poly.entity_id
_entity_poly.type
_entity_poly.pdbx_seq_one_letter_code
_entity_poly.pdbx_strand_id
1 'polypeptide(L)'
;MAVIADYRSEILSLAANQNRTDQMFRRLLNFANLQYAACLWGLMPGSVGDETSPFNECSHAYLSAMQAALTHLRELSTDKPAVEALISRIDADMVLNRASFVMCQFSGETFNTASLVIPNWRNVISHLPSLISLSIVFLAAMAGILTVLFPTPTFRQRTRRPDQSSIPADN
;
A
#
# COMPACT_ATOMS: atom_id res chain seq x y z
N MET A 1 7.47 8.52 9.73
CA MET A 1 6.90 7.30 9.11
C MET A 1 6.77 7.35 7.59
N ALA A 2 6.67 8.52 6.93
CA ALA A 2 6.53 8.60 5.47
C ALA A 2 7.63 7.82 4.71
N VAL A 3 8.89 7.98 5.11
CA VAL A 3 10.02 7.22 4.53
C VAL A 3 9.82 5.69 4.67
N ILE A 4 9.37 5.19 5.83
CA ILE A 4 9.07 3.75 6.00
C ILE A 4 7.99 3.27 5.01
N ALA A 5 7.02 4.13 4.68
CA ALA A 5 5.97 3.79 3.73
C ALA A 5 6.54 3.52 2.33
N ASP A 6 7.50 4.34 1.89
CA ASP A 6 8.18 4.20 0.60
C ASP A 6 8.97 2.88 0.50
N TYR A 7 9.54 2.43 1.62
CA TYR A 7 10.31 1.18 1.71
C TYR A 7 9.47 -0.06 2.08
N ARG A 8 8.16 0.07 2.31
CA ARG A 8 7.33 -1.03 2.84
C ARG A 8 7.40 -2.30 1.99
N SER A 9 7.35 -2.17 0.67
CA SER A 9 7.40 -3.32 -0.26
C SER A 9 8.74 -4.05 -0.18
N GLU A 10 9.84 -3.31 -0.04
CA GLU A 10 11.18 -3.84 0.06
C GLU A 10 11.41 -4.55 1.41
N ILE A 11 10.89 -3.98 2.51
CA ILE A 11 10.87 -4.62 3.83
C ILE A 11 10.10 -5.95 3.76
N LEU A 12 8.93 -5.96 3.12
CA LEU A 12 8.14 -7.17 2.95
C LEU A 12 8.85 -8.23 2.09
N SER A 13 9.51 -7.81 1.01
CA SER A 13 10.29 -8.71 0.17
C SER A 13 11.44 -9.34 0.96
N LEU A 14 12.16 -8.53 1.74
CA LEU A 14 13.24 -9.01 2.59
C LEU A 14 12.74 -9.97 3.67
N ALA A 15 11.58 -9.65 4.29
CA ALA A 15 10.92 -10.50 5.27
C ALA A 15 10.47 -11.85 4.68
N ALA A 16 9.97 -11.86 3.44
CA ALA A 16 9.52 -13.07 2.75
C ALA A 16 10.67 -14.04 2.43
N ASN A 17 11.89 -13.53 2.29
CA ASN A 17 13.09 -14.33 1.98
C ASN A 17 13.74 -14.97 3.21
N GLN A 18 13.14 -14.85 4.40
CA GLN A 18 13.74 -15.34 5.64
C GLN A 18 13.37 -16.80 5.92
N ASN A 19 14.37 -17.66 5.95
CA ASN A 19 14.18 -19.10 6.24
C ASN A 19 13.93 -19.39 7.72
N ARG A 20 14.40 -18.52 8.63
CA ARG A 20 14.21 -18.66 10.08
C ARG A 20 13.50 -17.42 10.62
N THR A 21 12.34 -17.65 11.23
CA THR A 21 11.56 -16.61 11.92
C THR A 21 11.18 -17.08 13.32
N ASP A 22 11.20 -16.20 14.31
CA ASP A 22 10.72 -16.51 15.65
C ASP A 22 9.24 -16.12 15.85
N GLN A 23 8.72 -16.27 17.07
CA GLN A 23 7.32 -15.90 17.37
C GLN A 23 7.10 -14.38 17.35
N MET A 24 8.09 -13.59 17.78
CA MET A 24 7.98 -12.14 17.87
C MET A 24 7.88 -11.52 16.46
N PHE A 25 8.79 -11.90 15.57
CA PHE A 25 8.78 -11.48 14.17
C PHE A 25 7.44 -11.75 13.50
N ARG A 26 6.93 -12.99 13.66
CA ARG A 26 5.66 -13.40 13.06
C ARG A 26 4.48 -12.60 13.60
N ARG A 27 4.47 -12.26 14.89
CA ARG A 27 3.44 -11.40 15.49
C ARG A 27 3.49 -9.97 14.96
N LEU A 28 4.68 -9.38 14.88
CA LEU A 28 4.88 -8.03 14.33
C LEU A 28 4.43 -7.95 12.88
N LEU A 29 4.88 -8.88 12.04
CA LEU A 29 4.53 -8.91 10.63
C LEU A 29 3.03 -9.18 10.40
N ASN A 30 2.44 -10.07 11.20
CA ASN A 30 1.00 -10.32 11.15
C ASN A 30 0.19 -9.08 11.55
N PHE A 31 0.57 -8.41 12.65
CA PHE A 31 -0.06 -7.17 13.07
C PHE A 31 0.08 -6.07 11.99
N ALA A 32 1.27 -5.88 11.43
CA ALA A 32 1.49 -4.90 10.37
C ALA A 32 0.58 -5.16 9.15
N ASN A 33 0.39 -6.42 8.75
CA ASN A 33 -0.48 -6.78 7.63
C ASN A 33 -1.98 -6.61 7.95
N LEU A 34 -2.41 -7.03 9.14
CA LEU A 34 -3.81 -6.84 9.58
C LEU A 34 -4.14 -5.35 9.73
N GLN A 35 -3.25 -4.58 10.34
CA GLN A 35 -3.41 -3.14 10.52
C GLN A 35 -3.42 -2.39 9.19
N TYR A 36 -2.59 -2.81 8.22
CA TYR A 36 -2.60 -2.27 6.87
C TYR A 36 -3.95 -2.52 6.17
N ALA A 37 -4.49 -3.74 6.27
CA ALA A 37 -5.82 -4.06 5.74
C ALA A 37 -6.92 -3.25 6.44
N ALA A 38 -6.88 -3.14 7.77
CA ALA A 38 -7.83 -2.34 8.55
C ALA A 38 -7.77 -0.84 8.20
N CYS A 39 -6.61 -0.34 7.77
CA CYS A 39 -6.41 1.02 7.28
C CYS A 39 -6.59 1.11 5.74
N LEU A 40 -7.46 0.26 5.18
CA LEU A 40 -7.82 0.22 3.75
C LEU A 40 -6.62 0.09 2.80
N TRP A 41 -5.63 -0.74 3.15
CA TRP A 41 -4.43 -0.96 2.33
C TRP A 41 -3.68 0.34 1.98
N GLY A 42 -3.72 1.34 2.87
CA GLY A 42 -3.05 2.62 2.62
C GLY A 42 -3.60 3.39 1.40
N LEU A 43 -4.84 3.10 0.98
CA LEU A 43 -5.50 3.73 -0.16
C LEU A 43 -5.65 5.25 -0.01
N MET A 44 -5.65 5.75 1.22
CA MET A 44 -5.88 7.15 1.52
C MET A 44 -4.64 8.00 1.21
N PRO A 45 -4.66 8.87 0.18
CA PRO A 45 -3.49 9.65 -0.21
C PRO A 45 -3.09 10.62 0.91
N GLY A 46 -1.78 10.78 1.10
CA GLY A 46 -1.24 11.70 2.09
C GLY A 46 -1.50 11.32 3.55
N SER A 47 -2.12 10.16 3.83
CA SER A 47 -2.57 9.81 5.18
C SER A 47 -1.47 9.86 6.23
N VAL A 48 -0.23 9.54 5.87
CA VAL A 48 0.92 9.53 6.80
C VAL A 48 1.40 10.94 7.14
N GLY A 49 1.39 11.86 6.16
CA GLY A 49 1.94 13.21 6.30
C GLY A 49 0.92 14.28 6.70
N ASP A 50 -0.36 14.03 6.45
CA ASP A 50 -1.46 14.90 6.82
C ASP A 50 -1.98 14.56 8.22
N GLU A 51 -1.62 15.37 9.21
CA GLU A 51 -2.01 15.17 10.61
C GLU A 51 -3.51 15.27 10.86
N THR A 52 -4.25 15.92 9.95
CA THR A 52 -5.71 16.05 10.03
C THR A 52 -6.44 14.87 9.39
N SER A 53 -5.71 14.00 8.70
CA SER A 53 -6.29 12.84 8.03
C SER A 53 -6.89 11.87 9.05
N PRO A 54 -8.14 11.42 8.83
CA PRO A 54 -8.77 10.40 9.67
C PRO A 54 -8.08 9.03 9.61
N PHE A 55 -7.13 8.87 8.68
CA PHE A 55 -6.32 7.67 8.51
C PHE A 55 -4.89 7.83 9.05
N ASN A 56 -4.52 8.99 9.61
CA ASN A 56 -3.16 9.27 10.06
C ASN A 56 -2.71 8.26 11.11
N GLU A 57 -3.46 8.12 12.20
CA GLU A 57 -3.13 7.20 13.30
C GLU A 57 -2.99 5.75 12.85
N CYS A 58 -3.98 5.21 12.12
CA CYS A 58 -3.91 3.83 11.63
C CYS A 58 -2.75 3.62 10.65
N SER A 59 -2.36 4.67 9.91
CA SER A 59 -1.21 4.61 9.02
C SER A 59 0.11 4.52 9.78
N HIS A 60 0.28 5.34 10.82
CA HIS A 60 1.44 5.25 11.72
C HIS A 60 1.47 3.91 12.47
N ALA A 61 0.32 3.33 12.79
CA ALA A 61 0.24 2.03 13.46
C ALA A 61 0.81 0.87 12.61
N TYR A 62 0.47 0.75 11.32
CA TYR A 62 1.05 -0.33 10.51
C TYR A 62 2.51 -0.06 10.11
N LEU A 63 2.90 1.21 9.96
CA LEU A 63 4.28 1.59 9.60
C LEU A 63 5.24 1.40 10.76
N SER A 64 4.83 1.74 11.98
CA SER A 64 5.62 1.46 13.19
C SER A 64 5.81 -0.04 13.39
N ALA A 65 4.77 -0.84 13.18
CA ALA A 65 4.88 -2.29 13.20
C ALA A 65 5.84 -2.84 12.14
N MET A 66 5.82 -2.26 10.94
CA MET A 66 6.75 -2.62 9.87
C MET A 66 8.20 -2.27 10.23
N GLN A 67 8.42 -1.08 10.80
CA GLN A 67 9.72 -0.67 11.29
C GLN A 67 10.21 -1.58 12.41
N ALA A 68 9.35 -1.93 13.38
CA ALA A 68 9.68 -2.87 14.44
C ALA A 68 10.03 -4.27 13.89
N ALA A 69 9.31 -4.74 12.87
CA ALA A 69 9.61 -6.00 12.20
C ALA A 69 10.99 -5.96 11.52
N LEU A 70 11.34 -4.86 10.84
CA LEU A 70 12.66 -4.67 10.24
C LEU A 70 13.78 -4.62 11.29
N THR A 71 13.58 -3.89 12.39
CA THR A 71 14.53 -3.83 13.51
C THR A 71 14.78 -5.23 14.09
N HIS A 72 13.72 -6.01 14.30
CA HIS A 72 13.84 -7.37 14.80
C HIS A 72 14.50 -8.30 13.77
N LEU A 73 14.25 -8.05 12.47
CA LEU A 73 14.86 -8.81 11.39
C LEU A 73 16.38 -8.63 11.33
N ARG A 74 16.90 -7.45 11.68
CA ARG A 74 18.35 -7.18 11.78
C ARG A 74 19.07 -8.18 12.69
N GLU A 75 18.43 -8.58 13.77
CA GLU A 75 18.99 -9.52 14.74
C GLU A 75 18.86 -10.97 14.29
N LEU A 76 17.72 -11.31 13.69
CA LEU A 76 17.36 -12.68 13.30
C LEU A 76 17.92 -13.15 11.95
N SER A 77 18.11 -12.23 11.00
CA SER A 77 18.34 -12.60 9.61
C SER A 77 19.67 -13.31 9.39
N THR A 78 19.65 -14.34 8.54
CA THR A 78 20.87 -14.98 8.03
C THR A 78 21.59 -14.14 6.99
N ASP A 79 20.87 -13.23 6.31
CA ASP A 79 21.41 -12.29 5.33
C ASP A 79 21.53 -10.89 5.94
N LYS A 80 22.42 -10.78 6.93
CA LYS A 80 22.69 -9.51 7.61
C LYS A 80 23.11 -8.39 6.65
N PRO A 81 23.97 -8.62 5.63
CA PRO A 81 24.36 -7.57 4.70
C PRO A 81 23.16 -6.93 3.98
N ALA A 82 22.20 -7.73 3.52
CA ALA A 82 21.01 -7.19 2.84
C ALA A 82 20.13 -6.35 3.79
N VAL A 83 19.94 -6.81 5.04
CA VAL A 83 19.16 -6.08 6.04
C VAL A 83 19.84 -4.77 6.43
N GLU A 84 21.13 -4.78 6.72
CA GLU A 84 21.88 -3.57 7.08
C GLU A 84 21.94 -2.57 5.91
N ALA A 85 22.07 -3.05 4.67
CA ALA A 85 22.02 -2.19 3.50
C ALA A 85 20.66 -1.49 3.35
N LEU A 86 19.55 -2.20 3.61
CA LEU A 86 18.21 -1.61 3.60
C LEU A 86 18.04 -0.57 4.71
N ILE A 87 18.43 -0.93 5.94
CA ILE A 87 18.35 -0.02 7.10
C ILE A 87 19.19 1.24 6.85
N SER A 88 20.41 1.09 6.33
CA SER A 88 21.28 2.24 6.04
C SER A 88 20.68 3.20 5.01
N ARG A 89 19.99 2.70 3.98
CA ARG A 89 19.27 3.55 3.02
C ARG A 89 18.10 4.27 3.67
N ILE A 90 17.30 3.55 4.45
CA ILE A 90 16.17 4.13 5.20
C ILE A 90 16.67 5.24 6.12
N ASP A 91 17.75 5.02 6.87
CA ASP A 91 18.31 6.01 7.78
C ASP A 91 18.84 7.25 7.04
N ALA A 92 19.52 7.05 5.90
CA ALA A 92 19.96 8.14 5.05
C ALA A 92 18.76 8.99 4.56
N ASP A 93 17.71 8.34 4.08
CA ASP A 93 16.50 9.02 3.61
C ASP A 93 15.71 9.69 4.74
N MET A 94 15.69 9.10 5.94
CA MET A 94 15.10 9.74 7.13
C MET A 94 15.79 11.06 7.46
N VAL A 95 17.12 11.11 7.37
CA VAL A 95 17.90 12.33 7.61
C VAL A 95 17.68 13.33 6.47
N LEU A 96 17.80 12.90 5.21
CA LEU A 96 17.64 13.76 4.04
C LEU A 96 16.25 14.41 3.98
N ASN A 97 15.21 13.67 4.36
CA ASN A 97 13.83 14.14 4.39
C ASN A 97 13.45 14.77 5.73
N ARG A 98 14.41 15.00 6.65
CA ARG A 98 14.21 15.59 7.99
C ARG A 98 13.25 14.81 8.90
N ALA A 99 12.86 13.60 8.50
CA ALA A 99 11.94 12.74 9.23
C ALA A 99 12.56 12.21 10.54
N SER A 100 13.89 12.31 10.70
CA SER A 100 14.57 12.03 11.98
C SER A 100 14.42 13.15 13.02
N PHE A 101 14.03 14.37 12.60
CA PHE A 101 13.93 15.55 13.46
C PHE A 101 12.50 16.08 13.58
N VAL A 102 11.74 16.10 12.48
CA VAL A 102 10.36 16.57 12.44
C VAL A 102 9.44 15.34 12.41
N MET A 103 8.92 14.99 13.57
CA MET A 103 8.03 13.85 13.76
C MET A 103 6.57 14.28 13.68
N CYS A 104 5.76 13.54 12.92
CA CYS A 104 4.31 13.68 12.96
C CYS A 104 3.79 13.19 14.32
N GLN A 105 2.61 13.66 14.75
CA GLN A 105 2.08 13.40 16.10
C GLN A 105 2.11 11.92 16.52
N PHE A 106 1.80 10.98 15.62
CA PHE A 106 1.73 9.54 15.92
C PHE A 106 3.01 8.77 15.59
N SER A 107 4.07 9.42 15.11
CA SER A 107 5.33 8.74 14.78
C SER A 107 6.11 8.26 16.00
N GLY A 108 5.81 8.79 17.20
CA GLY A 108 6.39 8.34 18.47
C GLY A 108 5.44 7.53 19.34
N GLU A 109 4.23 7.23 18.86
CA GLU A 109 3.20 6.53 19.63
C GLU A 109 3.53 5.04 19.77
N THR A 110 3.11 4.43 20.88
CA THR A 110 3.28 2.99 21.11
C THR A 110 2.00 2.24 20.75
N PHE A 111 2.08 1.34 19.77
CA PHE A 111 0.93 0.55 19.33
C PHE A 111 0.97 -0.86 19.89
N ASN A 112 -0.14 -1.30 20.49
CA ASN A 112 -0.27 -2.65 21.03
C ASN A 112 -0.73 -3.63 19.95
N THR A 113 0.03 -4.70 19.71
CA THR A 113 -0.31 -5.73 18.71
C THR A 113 -1.60 -6.50 19.03
N ALA A 114 -2.15 -6.38 20.24
CA ALA A 114 -3.41 -6.98 20.64
C ALA A 114 -4.65 -6.20 20.19
N SER A 115 -4.49 -4.99 19.66
CA SER A 115 -5.59 -4.10 19.29
C SER A 115 -5.33 -3.40 17.97
N LEU A 116 -6.33 -3.33 17.09
CA LEU A 116 -6.25 -2.57 15.84
C LEU A 116 -6.68 -1.12 16.05
N VAL A 117 -5.93 -0.21 15.43
CA VAL A 117 -6.29 1.20 15.28
C VAL A 117 -7.14 1.37 14.02
N ILE A 118 -8.38 1.79 14.16
CA ILE A 118 -9.28 1.99 13.03
C ILE A 118 -9.30 3.46 12.59
N PRO A 119 -9.62 3.75 11.31
CA PRO A 119 -9.80 5.12 10.84
C PRO A 119 -10.89 5.85 11.63
N ASN A 120 -10.73 7.16 11.83
CA ASN A 120 -11.77 7.99 12.40
C ASN A 120 -12.85 8.29 11.36
N TRP A 121 -13.82 7.39 11.22
CA TRP A 121 -14.90 7.48 10.24
C TRP A 121 -15.75 8.75 10.35
N ARG A 122 -15.90 9.31 11.55
CA ARG A 122 -16.68 10.55 11.74
C ARG A 122 -16.00 11.74 11.05
N ASN A 123 -14.67 11.78 11.09
CA ASN A 123 -13.88 12.86 10.51
C ASN A 123 -13.64 12.69 9.00
N VAL A 124 -14.05 11.57 8.40
CA VAL A 124 -13.97 11.39 6.93
C VAL A 124 -14.83 12.40 6.18
N ILE A 125 -16.02 12.70 6.70
CA ILE A 125 -16.97 13.62 6.03
C ILE A 125 -16.44 15.06 6.07
N SER A 126 -15.73 15.44 7.13
CA SER A 126 -15.13 16.77 7.29
C SER A 126 -13.73 16.88 6.67
N HIS A 127 -13.11 15.76 6.27
CA HIS A 127 -11.79 15.73 5.65
C HIS A 127 -11.90 15.56 4.13
N LEU A 128 -11.87 16.69 3.41
CA LEU A 128 -12.16 16.74 1.96
C LEU A 128 -11.29 15.78 1.11
N PRO A 129 -9.95 15.68 1.30
CA PRO A 129 -9.14 14.72 0.55
C PRO A 129 -9.61 13.28 0.74
N SER A 130 -10.04 12.93 1.97
CA SER A 130 -10.54 11.59 2.27
C SER A 130 -11.90 11.31 1.68
N LEU A 131 -12.80 12.28 1.77
CA LEU A 131 -14.13 12.17 1.18
C LEU A 131 -14.05 11.97 -0.33
N ILE A 132 -13.22 12.75 -1.02
CA ILE A 132 -13.04 12.64 -2.48
C ILE A 132 -12.45 11.27 -2.83
N SER A 133 -11.40 10.85 -2.14
CA SER A 133 -10.72 9.58 -2.43
C SER A 133 -11.65 8.38 -2.31
N LEU A 134 -12.43 8.32 -1.23
CA LEU A 134 -13.43 7.25 -1.05
C LEU A 134 -14.58 7.35 -2.07
N SER A 135 -15.00 8.57 -2.43
CA SER A 135 -16.03 8.76 -3.44
C SER A 135 -15.59 8.25 -4.81
N ILE A 136 -14.35 8.53 -5.21
CA ILE A 136 -13.78 8.04 -6.47
C ILE A 136 -13.74 6.50 -6.48
N VAL A 137 -13.25 5.89 -5.39
CA VAL A 137 -13.16 4.44 -5.26
C VAL A 137 -14.54 3.79 -5.34
N PHE A 138 -15.53 4.37 -4.65
CA PHE A 138 -16.91 3.91 -4.68
C PHE A 138 -17.51 3.99 -6.10
N LEU A 139 -17.33 5.12 -6.79
CA LEU A 139 -17.81 5.29 -8.16
C LEU A 139 -17.14 4.32 -9.14
N ALA A 140 -15.83 4.08 -8.99
CA ALA A 140 -15.09 3.12 -9.81
C ALA A 140 -15.58 1.68 -9.60
N ALA A 141 -15.82 1.28 -8.34
CA ALA A 141 -16.39 -0.02 -8.01
C ALA A 141 -17.80 -0.20 -8.61
N MET A 142 -18.65 0.83 -8.50
CA MET A 142 -19.99 0.84 -9.08
C MET A 142 -19.97 0.73 -10.61
N ALA A 143 -19.07 1.47 -11.27
CA ALA A 143 -18.89 1.39 -12.72
C ALA A 143 -18.43 -0.01 -13.14
N GLY A 144 -17.47 -0.60 -12.43
CA GLY A 144 -17.01 -1.97 -12.66
C GLY A 144 -18.15 -2.99 -12.56
N ILE A 145 -18.96 -2.91 -11.50
CA ILE A 145 -20.15 -3.77 -11.34
C ILE A 145 -21.13 -3.58 -12.50
N LEU A 146 -21.41 -2.34 -12.89
CA LEU A 146 -22.31 -2.04 -14.00
C LEU A 146 -21.82 -2.66 -15.32
N THR A 147 -20.51 -2.58 -15.60
CA THR A 147 -19.93 -3.17 -16.83
C THR A 147 -20.04 -4.70 -16.87
N VAL A 148 -19.96 -5.37 -15.71
CA VAL A 148 -20.11 -6.82 -15.61
C VAL A 148 -21.57 -7.24 -15.80
N LEU A 149 -22.51 -6.47 -15.22
CA LEU A 149 -23.95 -6.75 -15.32
C LEU A 149 -24.54 -6.39 -16.68
N PHE A 150 -24.02 -5.34 -17.32
CA PHE A 150 -24.45 -4.86 -18.63
C PHE A 150 -23.26 -4.81 -19.58
N PRO A 151 -22.74 -5.97 -20.04
CA PRO A 151 -21.66 -5.99 -20.99
C PRO A 151 -22.11 -5.27 -22.25
N THR A 152 -21.49 -4.13 -22.56
CA THR A 152 -21.77 -3.39 -23.79
C THR A 152 -21.51 -4.32 -24.98
N PRO A 153 -22.43 -4.42 -25.96
CA PRO A 153 -22.19 -5.23 -27.14
C PRO A 153 -20.92 -4.73 -27.80
N THR A 154 -19.90 -5.57 -27.82
CA THR A 154 -18.64 -5.27 -28.51
C THR A 154 -18.98 -4.95 -29.95
N PHE A 155 -18.58 -3.75 -30.41
CA PHE A 155 -18.67 -3.36 -31.79
C PHE A 155 -17.74 -4.29 -32.59
N ARG A 156 -18.26 -5.47 -32.93
CA ARG A 156 -17.58 -6.47 -33.72
C ARG A 156 -17.30 -5.82 -35.06
N GLN A 157 -16.08 -5.33 -35.25
CA GLN A 157 -15.59 -4.89 -36.55
C GLN A 157 -15.79 -6.06 -37.49
N ARG A 158 -16.87 -5.98 -38.26
CA ARG A 158 -17.14 -6.86 -39.39
C ARG A 158 -16.06 -6.52 -40.40
N THR A 159 -14.93 -7.20 -40.32
CA THR A 159 -13.89 -7.14 -41.33
C THR A 159 -14.57 -7.46 -42.65
N ARG A 160 -14.75 -6.42 -43.48
CA ARG A 160 -15.21 -6.54 -44.85
C ARG A 160 -14.22 -7.45 -45.55
N ARG A 161 -14.65 -8.66 -45.93
CA ARG A 161 -13.91 -9.53 -46.84
C ARG A 161 -13.82 -8.76 -48.17
N PRO A 162 -12.64 -8.41 -48.69
CA PRO A 162 -12.55 -7.82 -50.02
C PRO A 162 -13.01 -8.88 -51.03
N ASP A 163 -13.91 -8.46 -51.91
CA ASP A 163 -14.49 -9.29 -52.96
C ASP A 163 -13.39 -9.71 -53.96
N GLN A 164 -13.09 -11.01 -54.04
CA GLN A 164 -12.22 -11.59 -55.06
C GLN A 164 -13.05 -11.78 -56.34
N SER A 165 -13.29 -10.69 -57.06
CA SER A 165 -13.94 -10.71 -58.37
C SER A 165 -13.13 -9.90 -59.39
N SER A 166 -11.91 -10.35 -59.68
CA SER A 166 -11.21 -10.03 -60.94
C SER A 166 -9.94 -10.86 -61.11
N ILE A 167 -10.09 -12.05 -61.68
CA ILE A 167 -9.03 -12.69 -62.46
C ILE A 167 -9.63 -12.94 -63.85
N PRO A 168 -9.29 -12.14 -64.89
CA PRO A 168 -9.57 -12.51 -66.26
C PRO A 168 -8.61 -13.62 -66.71
N ALA A 169 -9.17 -14.61 -67.40
CA ALA A 169 -8.44 -15.71 -68.03
C ALA A 169 -7.63 -15.23 -69.24
N ASP A 170 -6.53 -15.94 -69.50
CA ASP A 170 -5.53 -15.74 -70.55
C ASP A 170 -6.07 -15.43 -71.96
N ASN A 171 -5.39 -14.53 -72.67
CA ASN A 171 -4.75 -14.78 -73.98
C ASN A 171 -3.80 -13.65 -74.39
#